data_AF-A0A140GQX2-F1
#
_entry.id   AF-A0A140GQX2-F1
#
_cell.length_a   1.000
_cell.length_b   1.000
_cell.length_c   1.000
_cell.angle_alpha   90.00
_cell.angle_beta   90.00
_cell.angle_gamma   90.00
#
_symmetry.space_group_name_H-M   'P 1'
#
loop_
_entity.id
_entity.type
_entity.pdbx_description
1 polymer ?
#
loop_
_entity_poly.entity_id
_entity_poly.type
_entity_poly.pdbx_seq_one_letter_code
_entity_poly.pdbx_strand_id
1 'polypeptide(L)'
;MFLRDFCDIGKEALKQIINGFEINIQPTAINIKKADFSLCPKSCEALCKKDASYCQKINCNLLNLKNITNEEALLETENMSKDLIYEEVYSAEKNKIVHLSKYQILEFLTLHFMVKRTDGLIKNVSFSKLAKFLNCSLNTVISNSYLLADYNLIAIQKVDVDTYDISICEYKNYFLTKEYGGKGYMQITKEVLTTLLSLDNKDLSINLVKTVLKELLDYSNKRISKIFDITEDEDNYTIEKNLKEIKKSLPKRFYKKTILKLYNKLKSLNLFNVDFVDRIIVMKPTNRADGYTIAKESKKRFFNIVKSKIEVLNKKLQKEKSVVEITDSQVKGVVDLCTYYGVNNVCNILDLFQNSLKFKDRVEDGKLLPDLIRNQLSKINFNA
;
A
#
# COMPACT_ATOMS: atom_id res chain seq x y z
N MET A 1 17.97 -6.30 -4.22
CA MET A 1 16.94 -5.22 -4.11
C MET A 1 17.00 -4.69 -2.69
N PHE A 2 17.09 -3.37 -2.50
CA PHE A 2 17.15 -2.79 -1.15
C PHE A 2 15.78 -2.75 -0.48
N LEU A 3 15.71 -3.13 0.80
CA LEU A 3 14.53 -2.96 1.65
C LEU A 3 14.97 -2.44 3.00
N ARG A 4 14.29 -1.39 3.47
CA ARG A 4 14.45 -0.84 4.82
C ARG A 4 14.12 -1.89 5.89
N ASP A 5 14.61 -1.70 7.10
CA ASP A 5 14.27 -2.59 8.22
C ASP A 5 12.85 -2.33 8.75
N PHE A 6 12.38 -1.09 8.59
CA PHE A 6 11.02 -0.65 8.94
C PHE A 6 10.42 0.16 7.80
N CYS A 7 9.10 0.10 7.67
CA CYS A 7 8.34 1.04 6.84
C CYS A 7 7.14 1.60 7.59
N ASP A 8 6.77 2.82 7.24
CA ASP A 8 5.55 3.46 7.72
C ASP A 8 4.48 3.35 6.63
N ILE A 9 3.32 2.81 6.99
CA ILE A 9 2.20 2.65 6.06
C ILE A 9 0.98 3.40 6.61
N GLY A 10 0.32 4.17 5.76
CA GLY A 10 -0.84 4.96 6.13
C GLY A 10 -1.97 4.09 6.68
N LYS A 11 -2.54 4.49 7.83
CA LYS A 11 -3.60 3.72 8.50
C LYS A 11 -4.86 3.61 7.64
N GLU A 12 -5.21 4.67 6.91
CA GLU A 12 -6.37 4.67 6.01
C GLU A 12 -6.19 3.72 4.83
N ALA A 13 -5.01 3.71 4.21
CA ALA A 13 -4.70 2.75 3.14
C ALA A 13 -4.80 1.30 3.65
N LEU A 14 -4.30 1.01 4.85
CA LEU A 14 -4.45 -0.31 5.47
C LEU A 14 -5.91 -0.68 5.72
N LYS A 15 -6.74 0.25 6.21
CA LYS A 15 -8.18 0.02 6.40
C LYS A 15 -8.85 -0.35 5.07
N GLN A 16 -8.55 0.36 3.99
CA GLN A 16 -9.08 0.06 2.66
C GLN A 16 -8.60 -1.32 2.16
N ILE A 17 -7.32 -1.66 2.34
CA ILE A 17 -6.79 -2.98 1.95
C ILE A 17 -7.46 -4.13 2.73
N ILE A 18 -7.67 -3.94 4.02
CA ILE A 18 -8.29 -4.93 4.91
C ILE A 18 -9.78 -5.09 4.55
N ASN A 19 -10.52 -3.99 4.49
CA ASN A 19 -11.98 -3.97 4.34
C ASN A 19 -12.46 -4.08 2.88
N GLY A 20 -11.60 -3.78 1.91
CA GLY A 20 -11.94 -3.72 0.48
C GLY A 20 -12.27 -2.30 0.00
N PHE A 21 -12.31 -2.16 -1.32
CA PHE A 21 -12.61 -0.94 -2.06
C PHE A 21 -14.06 -0.99 -2.53
N GLU A 22 -14.82 0.05 -2.23
CA GLU A 22 -16.18 0.20 -2.75
C GLU A 22 -16.11 0.76 -4.18
N ILE A 23 -16.72 0.04 -5.12
CA ILE A 23 -16.80 0.45 -6.52
C ILE A 23 -18.28 0.55 -6.90
N ASN A 24 -18.64 1.70 -7.48
CA ASN A 24 -19.96 1.92 -8.07
C ASN A 24 -19.97 1.30 -9.47
N ILE A 25 -20.75 0.24 -9.64
CA ILE A 25 -20.95 -0.36 -10.95
C ILE A 25 -22.21 0.27 -11.55
N GLN A 26 -22.03 1.10 -12.58
CA GLN A 26 -23.13 1.52 -13.43
C GLN A 26 -23.55 0.32 -14.32
N PRO A 27 -24.81 -0.14 -14.28
CA PRO A 27 -25.25 -1.25 -15.11
C PRO A 27 -25.50 -0.75 -16.54
N THR A 28 -24.77 -1.29 -17.51
CA THR A 28 -25.17 -1.21 -18.93
C THR A 28 -25.74 -2.57 -19.35
N ALA A 29 -27.05 -2.72 -19.22
CA ALA A 29 -27.78 -3.83 -19.84
C ALA A 29 -28.95 -3.26 -20.65
N ILE A 30 -28.84 -3.30 -21.98
CA ILE A 30 -29.92 -2.92 -22.89
C ILE A 30 -30.76 -4.18 -23.13
N ASN A 31 -32.01 -4.19 -22.67
CA ASN A 31 -32.97 -5.25 -22.97
C ASN A 31 -33.91 -4.80 -24.10
N ILE A 32 -33.88 -5.48 -25.25
CA ILE A 32 -34.73 -5.17 -26.40
C ILE A 32 -36.09 -5.85 -26.20
N LYS A 33 -37.16 -5.08 -25.95
CA LYS A 33 -38.53 -5.64 -25.79
C LYS A 33 -39.30 -5.77 -27.11
N LYS A 34 -39.09 -4.85 -28.06
CA LYS A 34 -39.70 -4.88 -29.40
C LYS A 34 -38.72 -4.29 -30.42
N ALA A 35 -38.55 -4.98 -31.52
CA ALA A 35 -37.87 -4.49 -32.71
C ALA A 35 -38.86 -4.58 -33.87
N ASP A 36 -39.00 -3.51 -34.65
CA ASP A 36 -39.73 -3.58 -35.91
C ASP A 36 -38.83 -4.24 -36.96
N PHE A 37 -39.27 -5.39 -37.48
CA PHE A 37 -38.56 -6.18 -38.48
C PHE A 37 -39.13 -5.98 -39.89
N SER A 38 -40.04 -5.01 -40.07
CA SER A 38 -40.67 -4.70 -41.36
C SER A 38 -39.67 -4.43 -42.49
N LEU A 39 -38.48 -3.95 -42.14
CA LEU A 39 -37.37 -3.65 -43.07
C LEU A 39 -36.37 -4.80 -43.25
N CYS A 40 -36.50 -5.91 -42.50
CA CYS A 40 -35.62 -7.07 -42.64
C CYS A 40 -36.03 -7.96 -43.83
N PRO A 41 -35.08 -8.53 -44.58
CA PRO A 41 -35.39 -9.62 -45.51
C PRO A 41 -36.10 -10.76 -44.78
N LYS A 42 -37.11 -11.40 -45.40
CA LYS A 42 -37.91 -12.49 -44.79
C LYS A 42 -37.06 -13.64 -44.22
N SER A 43 -35.88 -13.87 -44.78
CA SER A 43 -34.90 -14.86 -44.30
C SER A 43 -34.25 -14.50 -42.96
N CYS A 44 -34.11 -13.20 -42.65
CA CYS A 44 -33.52 -12.68 -41.42
C CYS A 44 -34.57 -12.55 -40.29
N GLU A 45 -35.80 -12.19 -40.63
CA GLU A 45 -36.91 -12.00 -39.69
C GLU A 45 -37.16 -13.24 -38.81
N ALA A 46 -37.14 -14.44 -39.40
CA ALA A 46 -37.36 -15.70 -38.69
C ALA A 46 -36.26 -16.01 -37.65
N LEU A 47 -35.03 -15.52 -37.87
CA LEU A 47 -33.88 -15.74 -36.99
C LEU A 47 -33.81 -14.67 -35.90
N CYS A 48 -33.98 -13.38 -36.23
CA CYS A 48 -33.93 -12.31 -35.23
C CYS A 48 -35.18 -12.26 -34.32
N LYS A 49 -36.33 -12.86 -34.71
CA LYS A 49 -37.47 -13.09 -33.79
C LYS A 49 -37.17 -14.12 -32.68
N LYS A 50 -36.24 -15.05 -32.90
CA LYS A 50 -35.88 -16.09 -31.91
C LYS A 50 -34.76 -15.65 -30.97
N ASP A 51 -33.81 -14.86 -31.47
CA ASP A 51 -32.69 -14.32 -30.69
C ASP A 51 -32.29 -12.94 -31.24
N ALA A 52 -32.62 -11.88 -30.51
CA ALA A 52 -32.29 -10.50 -30.90
C ALA A 52 -30.77 -10.24 -30.96
N SER A 53 -29.94 -11.08 -30.31
CA SER A 53 -28.48 -10.98 -30.39
C SER A 53 -27.91 -11.48 -31.72
N TYR A 54 -28.70 -12.18 -32.53
CA TYR A 54 -28.29 -12.66 -33.85
C TYR A 54 -27.90 -11.49 -34.77
N CYS A 55 -28.73 -10.44 -34.77
CA CYS A 55 -28.51 -9.27 -35.60
C CYS A 55 -27.24 -8.46 -35.19
N GLN A 56 -26.83 -8.51 -33.91
CA GLN A 56 -25.53 -7.96 -33.44
C GLN A 56 -24.33 -8.82 -33.88
N LYS A 57 -24.47 -10.15 -33.83
CA LYS A 57 -23.39 -11.09 -34.23
C LYS A 57 -23.03 -11.00 -35.71
N ILE A 58 -23.99 -10.63 -36.56
CA ILE A 58 -23.79 -10.48 -38.02
C ILE A 58 -23.49 -9.04 -38.46
N ASN A 59 -23.35 -8.10 -37.51
CA ASN A 59 -23.05 -6.70 -37.79
C ASN A 59 -24.05 -6.05 -38.77
N CYS A 60 -25.36 -6.27 -38.53
CA CYS A 60 -26.42 -5.78 -39.41
C CYS A 60 -26.52 -4.25 -39.38
N ASN A 61 -26.37 -3.60 -40.53
CA ASN A 61 -26.44 -2.13 -40.67
C ASN A 61 -27.77 -1.51 -40.21
N LEU A 62 -28.86 -2.29 -40.14
CA LEU A 62 -30.15 -1.84 -39.61
C LEU A 62 -30.16 -1.66 -38.07
N LEU A 63 -29.16 -2.19 -37.35
CA LEU A 63 -29.00 -2.08 -35.90
C LEU A 63 -27.83 -1.18 -35.48
N ASN A 64 -27.07 -0.62 -36.43
CA ASN A 64 -25.93 0.26 -36.16
C ASN A 64 -26.35 1.69 -35.80
N LEU A 65 -27.31 1.83 -34.88
CA LEU A 65 -27.62 3.06 -34.17
C LEU A 65 -27.35 2.84 -32.68
N LYS A 66 -26.05 2.82 -32.32
CA LYS A 66 -25.47 3.22 -31.02
C LYS A 66 -24.04 2.69 -30.94
N ASN A 67 -23.13 3.45 -31.53
CA ASN A 67 -21.76 3.68 -31.05
C ASN A 67 -21.18 4.83 -31.88
N ILE A 68 -21.79 6.01 -31.78
CA ILE A 68 -21.20 7.26 -32.25
C ILE A 68 -20.99 8.12 -31.01
N THR A 69 -19.73 8.28 -30.61
CA THR A 69 -19.32 9.09 -29.44
C THR A 69 -18.98 10.52 -29.81
N ASN A 70 -19.53 11.05 -30.90
CA ASN A 70 -19.29 12.44 -31.33
C ASN A 70 -20.62 13.18 -31.44
N GLU A 71 -20.77 14.25 -30.66
CA GLU A 71 -21.98 15.09 -30.56
C GLU A 71 -22.38 15.79 -31.88
N GLU A 72 -21.53 15.79 -32.90
CA GLU A 72 -21.78 16.53 -34.15
C GLU A 72 -22.51 15.71 -35.25
N ALA A 73 -22.75 14.42 -35.04
CA ALA A 73 -23.47 13.57 -36.03
C ALA A 73 -24.99 13.43 -35.77
N LEU A 74 -25.51 14.05 -34.69
CA LEU A 74 -26.90 13.87 -34.25
C LEU A 74 -27.94 14.55 -35.15
N LEU A 75 -27.56 15.55 -35.95
CA LEU A 75 -28.51 16.39 -36.71
C LEU A 75 -28.95 15.81 -38.07
N GLU A 76 -28.29 14.78 -38.61
CA GLU A 76 -28.70 14.17 -39.88
C GLU A 76 -29.43 12.81 -39.72
N THR A 77 -29.45 12.23 -38.52
CA THR A 77 -30.12 10.95 -38.24
C THR A 77 -31.57 11.07 -37.76
N GLU A 78 -32.05 12.27 -37.45
CA GLU A 78 -33.38 12.48 -36.83
C GLU A 78 -34.58 12.16 -37.73
N ASN A 79 -34.38 11.91 -39.04
CA ASN A 79 -35.48 11.69 -39.98
C ASN A 79 -35.68 10.24 -40.47
N MET A 80 -34.98 9.24 -39.92
CA MET A 80 -35.12 7.84 -40.40
C MET A 80 -35.32 6.73 -39.36
N SER A 81 -35.48 7.05 -38.08
CA SER A 81 -35.72 6.02 -37.05
C SER A 81 -36.81 6.45 -36.08
N LYS A 82 -38.05 6.50 -36.59
CA LYS A 82 -39.23 6.38 -35.72
C LYS A 82 -39.45 4.89 -35.45
N ASP A 83 -39.54 4.54 -34.18
CA ASP A 83 -40.09 3.27 -33.65
C ASP A 83 -39.11 2.18 -33.17
N LEU A 84 -38.01 2.56 -32.52
CA LEU A 84 -37.36 1.70 -31.51
C LEU A 84 -37.69 2.22 -30.10
N ILE A 85 -38.59 1.53 -29.39
CA ILE A 85 -38.92 1.83 -27.99
C ILE A 85 -37.88 1.14 -27.09
N TYR A 86 -36.96 1.92 -26.54
CA TYR A 86 -36.01 1.46 -25.51
C TYR A 86 -36.62 1.68 -24.12
N GLU A 87 -36.50 0.69 -23.24
CA GLU A 87 -36.72 0.89 -21.81
C GLU A 87 -35.36 0.70 -21.12
N GLU A 88 -34.81 1.78 -20.58
CA GLU A 88 -33.61 1.71 -19.74
C GLU A 88 -33.99 1.04 -18.42
N VAL A 89 -33.58 -0.23 -18.24
CA VAL A 89 -33.79 -0.92 -16.97
C VAL A 89 -32.68 -0.49 -16.01
N TYR A 90 -32.94 0.56 -15.24
CA TYR A 90 -32.11 0.95 -14.11
C TYR A 90 -32.25 -0.10 -13.01
N SER A 91 -31.35 -1.09 -12.99
CA SER A 91 -31.16 -1.87 -11.75
C SER A 91 -30.40 -0.99 -10.76
N ALA A 92 -30.89 -0.87 -9.53
CA ALA A 92 -30.26 -0.06 -8.47
C ALA A 92 -28.74 -0.22 -8.45
N GLU A 93 -28.02 0.90 -8.31
CA GLU A 93 -26.56 0.93 -8.15
C GLU A 93 -26.14 -0.13 -7.12
N LYS A 94 -25.37 -1.12 -7.56
CA LYS A 94 -24.84 -2.14 -6.66
C LYS A 94 -23.41 -1.78 -6.33
N ASN A 95 -23.22 -1.25 -5.12
CA ASN A 95 -21.89 -1.10 -4.54
C ASN A 95 -21.26 -2.48 -4.40
N LYS A 96 -20.19 -2.73 -5.16
CA LYS A 96 -19.41 -3.96 -5.04
C LYS A 96 -18.16 -3.66 -4.24
N ILE A 97 -17.95 -4.42 -3.17
CA ILE A 97 -16.68 -4.42 -2.45
C ILE A 97 -15.70 -5.32 -3.20
N VAL A 98 -14.60 -4.74 -3.67
CA VAL A 98 -13.49 -5.46 -4.30
C VAL A 98 -12.34 -5.56 -3.33
N HIS A 99 -11.70 -6.73 -3.30
CA HIS A 99 -10.56 -7.00 -2.42
C HIS A 99 -9.31 -7.23 -3.24
N LEU A 100 -8.20 -6.63 -2.81
CA LEU A 100 -6.89 -6.97 -3.34
C LEU A 100 -6.55 -8.42 -3.06
N SER A 101 -5.84 -9.03 -4.02
CA SER A 101 -5.22 -10.35 -3.93
C SER A 101 -4.01 -10.34 -2.97
N LYS A 102 -3.52 -11.52 -2.58
CA LYS A 102 -2.30 -11.65 -1.76
C LYS A 102 -1.12 -10.91 -2.38
N TYR A 103 -0.86 -11.12 -3.66
CA TYR A 103 0.29 -10.54 -4.35
C TYR A 103 0.19 -9.03 -4.48
N GLN A 104 -1.01 -8.48 -4.67
CA GLN A 104 -1.23 -7.03 -4.70
C GLN A 104 -0.91 -6.38 -3.35
N ILE A 105 -1.32 -7.02 -2.26
CA ILE A 105 -1.00 -6.54 -0.90
C ILE A 105 0.51 -6.62 -0.66
N LEU A 106 1.14 -7.75 -0.99
CA LEU A 106 2.58 -7.94 -0.79
C LEU A 106 3.42 -6.97 -1.63
N GLU A 107 3.00 -6.68 -2.85
CA GLU A 107 3.63 -5.69 -3.72
C GLU A 107 3.53 -4.29 -3.13
N PHE A 108 2.32 -3.88 -2.72
CA PHE A 108 2.11 -2.60 -2.05
C PHE A 108 2.98 -2.43 -0.80
N LEU A 109 3.04 -3.47 0.06
CA LEU A 109 3.92 -3.47 1.23
C LEU A 109 5.40 -3.38 0.82
N THR A 110 5.84 -4.17 -0.16
CA THR A 110 7.22 -4.17 -0.64
C THR A 110 7.64 -2.79 -1.15
N LEU A 111 6.77 -2.11 -1.90
CA LEU A 111 7.02 -0.75 -2.36
C LEU A 111 7.23 0.22 -1.18
N HIS A 112 6.46 0.12 -0.10
CA HIS A 112 6.67 0.95 1.11
C HIS A 112 8.04 0.73 1.75
N PHE A 113 8.56 -0.50 1.74
CA PHE A 113 9.91 -0.80 2.22
C PHE A 113 11.01 -0.26 1.30
N MET A 114 10.69 0.06 0.03
CA MET A 114 11.63 0.62 -0.94
C MET A 114 11.68 2.16 -0.93
N VAL A 115 10.74 2.84 -0.26
CA VAL A 115 10.70 4.31 -0.17
C VAL A 115 11.97 4.85 0.48
N LYS A 116 12.74 5.67 -0.25
CA LYS A 116 13.95 6.33 0.26
C LYS A 116 13.74 7.81 0.59
N ARG A 117 12.66 8.40 0.12
CA ARG A 117 12.40 9.84 0.19
C ARG A 117 11.14 10.12 1.00
N THR A 118 11.08 11.31 1.60
CA THR A 118 9.95 11.75 2.43
C THR A 118 8.69 12.07 1.63
N ASP A 119 8.82 12.23 0.31
CA ASP A 119 7.71 12.44 -0.63
C ASP A 119 7.05 11.13 -1.09
N GLY A 120 7.59 9.96 -0.72
CA GLY A 120 7.06 8.65 -1.13
C GLY A 120 7.52 8.18 -2.50
N LEU A 121 8.46 8.88 -3.15
CA LEU A 121 8.97 8.53 -4.47
C LEU A 121 10.04 7.43 -4.40
N ILE A 122 9.88 6.42 -5.26
CA ILE A 122 10.77 5.29 -5.50
C ILE A 122 11.18 5.35 -6.96
N LYS A 123 12.46 5.61 -7.21
CA LYS A 123 12.97 5.70 -8.58
C LYS A 123 13.52 4.38 -9.09
N ASN A 124 13.39 4.17 -10.39
CA ASN A 124 14.01 3.09 -11.14
C ASN A 124 13.73 1.68 -10.57
N VAL A 125 12.45 1.40 -10.26
CA VAL A 125 12.00 0.07 -9.83
C VAL A 125 12.02 -0.88 -11.03
N SER A 126 12.89 -1.88 -10.98
CA SER A 126 12.88 -2.99 -11.95
C SER A 126 11.75 -3.97 -11.61
N PHE A 127 10.77 -4.07 -12.51
CA PHE A 127 9.62 -4.96 -12.32
C PHE A 127 10.02 -6.42 -12.39
N SER A 128 11.02 -6.77 -13.20
CA SER A 128 11.59 -8.12 -13.22
C SER A 128 12.25 -8.50 -11.89
N LYS A 129 12.96 -7.59 -11.22
CA LYS A 129 13.50 -7.83 -9.87
C LYS A 129 12.39 -7.94 -8.83
N LEU A 130 11.36 -7.11 -8.93
CA LEU A 130 10.21 -7.14 -8.03
C LEU A 130 9.43 -8.46 -8.17
N ALA A 131 9.22 -8.94 -9.39
CA ALA A 131 8.56 -10.23 -9.67
C ALA A 131 9.31 -11.41 -9.06
N LYS A 132 10.64 -11.44 -9.22
CA LYS A 132 11.51 -12.45 -8.59
C LYS A 132 11.42 -12.40 -7.07
N PHE A 133 11.42 -11.21 -6.47
CA PHE A 133 11.32 -11.05 -5.03
C PHE A 133 9.97 -11.49 -4.47
N LEU A 134 8.88 -11.17 -5.15
CA LEU A 134 7.53 -11.58 -4.79
C LEU A 134 7.23 -13.05 -5.13
N ASN A 135 8.13 -13.73 -5.85
CA ASN A 135 7.93 -15.07 -6.40
C ASN A 135 6.64 -15.17 -7.23
N CYS A 136 6.50 -14.26 -8.20
CA CYS A 136 5.40 -14.22 -9.16
C CYS A 136 5.89 -13.87 -10.57
N SER A 137 4.98 -13.85 -11.56
CA SER A 137 5.33 -13.50 -12.93
C SER A 137 5.48 -11.98 -13.11
N LEU A 138 6.27 -11.56 -14.10
CA LEU A 138 6.36 -10.14 -14.48
C LEU A 138 4.99 -9.54 -14.82
N ASN A 139 4.15 -10.29 -15.55
CA ASN A 139 2.80 -9.86 -15.90
C ASN A 139 1.92 -9.64 -14.66
N THR A 140 2.13 -10.44 -13.60
CA THR A 140 1.44 -10.25 -12.32
C THR A 140 1.82 -8.92 -11.69
N VAL A 141 3.11 -8.59 -11.64
CA VAL A 141 3.57 -7.28 -11.11
C VAL A 141 3.02 -6.13 -11.93
N ILE A 142 3.09 -6.20 -13.26
CA ILE A 142 2.56 -5.15 -14.14
C ILE A 142 1.06 -4.94 -13.86
N SER A 143 0.28 -6.02 -13.89
CA SER A 143 -1.17 -5.96 -13.66
C SER A 143 -1.52 -5.43 -12.26
N ASN A 144 -0.80 -5.87 -11.23
CA ASN A 144 -0.98 -5.38 -9.87
C ASN A 144 -0.67 -3.89 -9.76
N SER A 145 0.46 -3.44 -10.31
CA SER A 145 0.88 -2.04 -10.26
C SER A 145 -0.16 -1.11 -10.91
N TYR A 146 -0.71 -1.46 -12.07
CA TYR A 146 -1.81 -0.67 -12.67
C TYR A 146 -3.06 -0.68 -11.81
N LEU A 147 -3.46 -1.83 -11.25
CA LEU A 147 -4.64 -1.89 -10.37
C LEU A 147 -4.44 -1.08 -9.07
N LEU A 148 -3.25 -1.14 -8.47
CA LEU A 148 -2.91 -0.32 -7.31
C LEU A 148 -2.97 1.18 -7.65
N ALA A 149 -2.62 1.54 -8.89
CA ALA A 149 -2.77 2.91 -9.37
C ALA A 149 -4.23 3.32 -9.58
N ASP A 150 -5.07 2.44 -10.13
CA ASP A 150 -6.52 2.68 -10.29
C ASP A 150 -7.21 2.91 -8.94
N TYR A 151 -6.72 2.26 -7.88
CA TYR A 151 -7.21 2.49 -6.51
C TYR A 151 -6.55 3.66 -5.78
N ASN A 152 -5.79 4.50 -6.48
CA ASN A 152 -5.07 5.65 -5.91
C ASN A 152 -4.16 5.28 -4.73
N LEU A 153 -3.64 4.05 -4.71
CA LEU A 153 -2.68 3.61 -3.69
C LEU A 153 -1.24 4.01 -4.07
N ILE A 154 -0.95 3.99 -5.38
CA ILE A 154 0.32 4.42 -5.94
C ILE A 154 0.09 5.23 -7.22
N ALA A 155 1.09 5.97 -7.67
CA ALA A 155 1.19 6.47 -9.04
C ALA A 155 2.42 5.81 -9.69
N ILE A 156 2.31 5.44 -10.96
CA ILE A 156 3.39 4.76 -11.68
C ILE A 156 3.71 5.50 -12.98
N GLN A 157 4.99 5.59 -13.30
CA GLN A 157 5.48 6.15 -14.55
C GLN A 157 6.54 5.21 -15.13
N LYS A 158 6.33 4.76 -16.37
CA LYS A 158 7.33 3.96 -17.08
C LYS A 158 8.51 4.85 -17.47
N VAL A 159 9.71 4.43 -17.10
CA VAL A 159 10.98 5.11 -17.44
C VAL A 159 11.67 4.38 -18.59
N ASP A 160 11.68 3.05 -18.54
CA ASP A 160 12.28 2.18 -19.56
C ASP A 160 11.48 0.87 -19.66
N VAL A 161 11.92 -0.08 -20.50
CA VAL A 161 11.24 -1.36 -20.78
C VAL A 161 10.83 -2.11 -19.51
N ASP A 162 11.74 -2.26 -18.54
CA ASP A 162 11.53 -2.97 -17.27
C ASP A 162 11.50 -2.04 -16.04
N THR A 163 11.68 -0.73 -16.25
CA THR A 163 11.98 0.21 -15.16
C THR A 163 10.90 1.27 -15.01
N TYR A 164 10.42 1.46 -13.78
CA TYR A 164 9.35 2.38 -13.45
C TYR A 164 9.71 3.26 -12.26
N ASP A 165 9.31 4.52 -12.32
CA ASP A 165 9.24 5.39 -11.15
C ASP A 165 7.86 5.21 -10.51
N ILE A 166 7.83 5.06 -9.18
CA ILE A 166 6.62 4.82 -8.40
C ILE A 166 6.53 5.84 -7.27
N SER A 167 5.39 6.49 -7.11
CA SER A 167 5.08 7.33 -5.96
C SER A 167 4.00 6.68 -5.10
N ILE A 168 4.23 6.57 -3.80
CA ILE A 168 3.16 6.17 -2.86
C ILE A 168 2.20 7.35 -2.68
N CYS A 169 0.92 7.14 -3.01
CA CYS A 169 -0.09 8.18 -2.87
C CYS A 169 -0.28 8.56 -1.39
N GLU A 170 -0.44 9.85 -1.13
CA GLU A 170 -0.68 10.41 0.21
C GLU A 170 0.45 10.19 1.23
N TYR A 171 1.63 9.67 0.83
CA TYR A 171 2.71 9.31 1.76
C TYR A 171 3.17 10.49 2.63
N LYS A 172 3.30 11.69 2.04
CA LYS A 172 3.63 12.92 2.78
C LYS A 172 2.62 13.26 3.88
N ASN A 173 1.35 12.89 3.69
CA ASN A 173 0.26 13.18 4.63
C ASN A 173 0.22 12.18 5.81
N TYR A 174 1.03 11.11 5.78
CA TYR A 174 1.10 10.13 6.87
C TYR A 174 1.66 10.76 8.14
N PHE A 175 2.62 11.68 7.98
CA PHE A 175 3.41 12.26 9.08
C PHE A 175 2.88 13.60 9.57
N LEU A 176 1.84 14.14 8.93
CA LEU A 176 1.21 15.39 9.37
C LEU A 176 0.39 15.17 10.65
N THR A 177 0.19 16.23 11.42
CA THR A 177 -0.76 16.20 12.54
C THR A 177 -2.19 16.25 12.02
N LYS A 178 -3.15 15.89 12.86
CA LYS A 178 -4.59 15.88 12.50
C LYS A 178 -5.07 17.25 11.99
N GLU A 179 -4.57 18.34 12.56
CA GLU A 179 -4.89 19.73 12.17
C GLU A 179 -4.50 20.03 10.72
N TYR A 180 -3.40 19.45 10.24
CA TYR A 180 -2.90 19.60 8.86
C TYR A 180 -3.37 18.47 7.93
N GLY A 181 -4.44 17.74 8.29
CA GLY A 181 -4.98 16.65 7.49
C GLY A 181 -4.20 15.33 7.60
N GLY A 182 -3.42 15.16 8.67
CA GLY A 182 -2.66 13.96 8.96
C GLY A 182 -3.54 12.71 9.12
N LYS A 183 -3.20 11.66 8.37
CA LYS A 183 -3.93 10.38 8.37
C LYS A 183 -3.32 9.33 9.30
N GLY A 184 -2.12 9.60 9.81
CA GLY A 184 -1.35 8.69 10.67
C GLY A 184 -0.85 7.44 9.94
N TYR A 185 0.11 6.77 10.56
CA TYR A 185 0.73 5.56 10.02
C TYR A 185 0.87 4.46 11.07
N MET A 186 1.06 3.24 10.57
CA MET A 186 1.49 2.10 11.33
C MET A 186 2.88 1.69 10.84
N GLN A 187 3.79 1.48 11.78
CA GLN A 187 5.14 1.01 11.48
C GLN A 187 5.16 -0.52 11.40
N ILE A 188 5.67 -1.06 10.29
CA ILE A 188 5.80 -2.50 10.04
C ILE A 188 7.28 -2.87 9.90
N THR A 189 7.66 -4.02 10.47
CA THR A 189 9.01 -4.58 10.37
C THR A 189 9.20 -5.41 9.09
N LYS A 190 10.43 -5.48 8.62
CA LYS A 190 10.81 -6.35 7.49
C LYS A 190 10.54 -7.83 7.78
N GLU A 191 10.64 -8.25 9.04
CA GLU A 191 10.28 -9.59 9.51
C GLU A 191 8.81 -9.93 9.22
N VAL A 192 7.89 -8.97 9.39
CA VAL A 192 6.48 -9.18 9.02
C VAL A 192 6.36 -9.40 7.51
N LEU A 193 6.96 -8.54 6.69
CA LEU A 193 6.91 -8.70 5.22
C LEU A 193 7.47 -10.06 4.77
N THR A 194 8.66 -10.42 5.25
CA THR A 194 9.33 -11.68 4.88
C THR A 194 8.56 -12.91 5.35
N THR A 195 7.92 -12.85 6.52
CA THR A 195 7.03 -13.92 7.01
C THR A 195 5.77 -14.05 6.17
N LEU A 196 5.23 -12.93 5.66
CA LEU A 196 4.06 -12.96 4.77
C LEU A 196 4.40 -13.46 3.36
N LEU A 197 5.61 -13.16 2.87
CA LEU A 197 6.12 -13.65 1.58
C LEU A 197 6.33 -15.17 1.59
N SER A 198 6.74 -15.75 2.73
CA SER A 198 6.98 -17.19 2.85
C SER A 198 5.70 -18.03 3.01
N LEU A 199 4.52 -17.41 3.05
CA LEU A 199 3.25 -18.14 3.09
C LEU A 199 2.98 -18.83 1.75
N ASP A 200 2.56 -20.10 1.77
CA ASP A 200 2.13 -20.81 0.56
C ASP A 200 0.88 -20.20 -0.08
N ASN A 201 0.68 -20.42 -1.39
CA ASN A 201 -0.37 -19.81 -2.21
C ASN A 201 -1.82 -20.33 -2.01
N LYS A 202 -2.11 -21.03 -0.93
CA LYS A 202 -3.48 -21.54 -0.65
C LYS A 202 -4.40 -20.40 -0.20
N ASP A 203 -5.72 -20.48 -0.43
CA ASP A 203 -6.72 -19.43 -0.11
C ASP A 203 -6.74 -18.95 1.37
N LEU A 204 -6.18 -19.75 2.29
CA LEU A 204 -5.99 -19.33 3.68
C LEU A 204 -4.99 -18.16 3.78
N SER A 205 -4.06 -18.04 2.83
CA SER A 205 -2.95 -17.08 2.85
C SER A 205 -3.41 -15.63 2.74
N ILE A 206 -4.38 -15.31 1.89
CA ILE A 206 -4.85 -13.92 1.74
C ILE A 206 -5.57 -13.43 3.00
N ASN A 207 -6.42 -14.27 3.58
CA ASN A 207 -7.13 -13.95 4.80
C ASN A 207 -6.14 -13.85 5.97
N LEU A 208 -5.11 -14.70 6.00
CA LEU A 208 -4.04 -14.63 6.98
C LEU A 208 -3.23 -13.33 6.86
N VAL A 209 -2.86 -12.91 5.64
CA VAL A 209 -2.19 -11.62 5.39
C VAL A 209 -3.03 -10.46 5.92
N LYS A 210 -4.32 -10.43 5.57
CA LYS A 210 -5.25 -9.38 6.04
C LYS A 210 -5.41 -9.41 7.56
N THR A 211 -5.49 -10.59 8.17
CA THR A 211 -5.56 -10.74 9.63
C THR A 211 -4.29 -10.23 10.28
N VAL A 212 -3.09 -10.57 9.79
CA VAL A 212 -1.82 -10.04 10.33
C VAL A 212 -1.83 -8.51 10.31
N LEU A 213 -2.16 -7.90 9.16
CA LEU A 213 -2.19 -6.43 9.03
C LEU A 213 -3.24 -5.81 9.95
N LYS A 214 -4.41 -6.44 10.07
CA LYS A 214 -5.48 -5.97 10.95
C LYS A 214 -5.09 -6.03 12.42
N GLU A 215 -4.52 -7.14 12.87
CA GLU A 215 -4.14 -7.29 14.28
C GLU A 215 -3.03 -6.31 14.67
N LEU A 216 -2.07 -6.05 13.78
CA LEU A 216 -1.08 -4.98 13.98
C LEU A 216 -1.73 -3.59 14.04
N LEU A 217 -2.72 -3.32 13.17
CA LEU A 217 -3.40 -2.03 13.13
C LEU A 217 -4.24 -1.79 14.40
N ASP A 218 -4.98 -2.80 14.84
CA ASP A 218 -5.77 -2.73 16.06
C ASP A 218 -4.85 -2.56 17.28
N TYR A 219 -3.68 -3.21 17.29
CA TYR A 219 -2.66 -3.03 18.33
C TYR A 219 -2.15 -1.60 18.35
N SER A 220 -1.72 -1.10 17.19
CA SER A 220 -1.25 0.27 17.02
C SER A 220 -2.29 1.31 17.47
N ASN A 221 -3.57 1.09 17.21
CA ASN A 221 -4.63 2.00 17.63
C ASN A 221 -4.88 1.93 19.14
N LYS A 222 -4.91 0.73 19.73
CA LYS A 222 -5.09 0.53 21.17
C LYS A 222 -3.92 1.10 21.98
N ARG A 223 -2.69 1.08 21.45
CA ARG A 223 -1.56 1.79 22.07
C ARG A 223 -1.87 3.27 22.25
N ILE A 224 -2.31 3.88 21.15
CA ILE A 224 -2.46 5.33 21.08
C ILE A 224 -3.54 5.76 22.07
N SER A 225 -4.67 5.05 22.15
CA SER A 225 -5.69 5.34 23.16
C SER A 225 -5.12 5.26 24.58
N LYS A 226 -4.35 4.21 24.91
CA LYS A 226 -3.77 4.06 26.25
C LYS A 226 -2.73 5.12 26.61
N ILE A 227 -1.90 5.55 25.65
CA ILE A 227 -0.95 6.66 25.86
C ILE A 227 -1.72 7.94 26.21
N PHE A 228 -2.84 8.20 25.55
CA PHE A 228 -3.66 9.39 25.84
C PHE A 228 -4.44 9.26 27.15
N ASP A 229 -4.82 8.05 27.56
CA ASP A 229 -5.59 7.81 28.78
C ASP A 229 -4.73 7.78 30.07
N ILE A 230 -3.39 7.86 29.99
CA ILE A 230 -2.43 7.84 31.15
C ILE A 230 -2.72 6.68 32.12
N THR A 231 -3.23 5.56 31.61
CA THR A 231 -3.53 4.37 32.41
C THR A 231 -2.78 3.19 31.79
N GLU A 232 -1.77 2.71 32.52
CA GLU A 232 -0.94 1.51 32.28
C GLU A 232 0.36 1.69 31.47
N ASP A 233 1.31 0.78 31.72
CA ASP A 233 2.59 0.66 31.02
C ASP A 233 2.42 0.68 29.49
N GLU A 234 3.06 1.66 28.84
CA GLU A 234 2.99 1.89 27.38
C GLU A 234 3.32 0.62 26.55
N ASP A 235 4.08 -0.30 27.13
CA ASP A 235 4.74 -1.40 26.44
C ASP A 235 4.11 -2.80 26.76
N ASN A 236 3.04 -2.88 27.58
CA ASN A 236 2.51 -4.17 28.04
C ASN A 236 0.98 -4.39 28.01
N TYR A 237 0.32 -3.99 26.92
CA TYR A 237 -1.10 -4.32 26.71
C TYR A 237 -1.31 -5.43 25.68
N THR A 238 -2.44 -6.11 25.80
CA THR A 238 -2.93 -7.17 24.89
C THR A 238 -4.15 -6.68 24.11
N ILE A 239 -4.44 -7.31 22.97
CA ILE A 239 -5.72 -7.22 22.29
C ILE A 239 -6.56 -8.41 22.75
N GLU A 240 -7.77 -8.13 23.17
CA GLU A 240 -8.77 -9.15 23.50
C GLU A 240 -9.92 -9.00 22.53
N LYS A 241 -10.29 -10.11 21.89
CA LYS A 241 -11.40 -10.14 20.93
C LYS A 241 -12.27 -11.35 21.16
N ASN A 242 -13.57 -11.11 21.24
CA ASN A 242 -14.51 -12.23 21.22
C ASN A 242 -14.68 -12.75 19.78
N LEU A 243 -15.07 -14.02 19.65
CA LEU A 243 -15.29 -14.64 18.33
C LEU A 243 -16.36 -13.91 17.48
N LYS A 244 -17.29 -13.17 18.10
CA LYS A 244 -18.32 -12.42 17.37
C LYS A 244 -17.73 -11.19 16.68
N GLU A 245 -16.84 -10.45 17.34
CA GLU A 245 -16.10 -9.30 16.81
C GLU A 245 -15.21 -9.71 15.65
N ILE A 246 -14.49 -10.82 15.80
CA ILE A 246 -13.64 -11.36 14.74
C ILE A 246 -14.51 -11.70 13.51
N LYS A 247 -15.64 -12.37 13.73
CA LYS A 247 -16.58 -12.74 12.67
C LYS A 247 -17.14 -11.53 11.92
N LYS A 248 -17.38 -10.39 12.59
CA LYS A 248 -17.85 -9.15 11.92
C LYS A 248 -16.87 -8.64 10.87
N SER A 249 -15.59 -8.97 11.00
CA SER A 249 -14.53 -8.46 10.12
C SER A 249 -14.00 -9.44 9.09
N LEU A 250 -14.53 -10.66 9.06
CA LEU A 250 -14.18 -11.67 8.09
C LEU A 250 -15.35 -11.90 7.13
N PRO A 251 -15.11 -12.40 5.91
CA PRO A 251 -16.19 -12.72 4.97
C PRO A 251 -17.25 -13.64 5.62
N LYS A 252 -18.54 -13.45 5.29
CA LYS A 252 -19.68 -14.17 5.90
C LYS A 252 -19.52 -15.70 5.92
N ARG A 253 -18.78 -16.27 4.97
CA ARG A 253 -18.43 -17.69 4.84
C ARG A 253 -17.45 -18.23 5.89
N PHE A 254 -16.89 -17.39 6.76
CA PHE A 254 -16.00 -17.81 7.84
C PHE A 254 -16.79 -18.31 9.05
N TYR A 255 -16.80 -19.62 9.23
CA TYR A 255 -17.35 -20.28 10.41
C TYR A 255 -16.32 -20.35 11.54
N LYS A 256 -16.78 -20.62 12.78
CA LYS A 256 -15.94 -20.71 13.99
C LYS A 256 -14.69 -21.58 13.78
N LYS A 257 -14.82 -22.76 13.15
CA LYS A 257 -13.68 -23.66 12.88
C LYS A 257 -12.62 -23.01 12.00
N THR A 258 -13.02 -22.23 10.99
CA THR A 258 -12.09 -21.53 10.08
C THR A 258 -11.37 -20.39 10.79
N ILE A 259 -12.07 -19.67 11.67
CA ILE A 259 -11.47 -18.63 12.52
C ILE A 259 -10.39 -19.24 13.43
N LEU A 260 -10.70 -20.35 14.11
CA LEU A 260 -9.71 -21.01 14.97
C LEU A 260 -8.50 -21.51 14.17
N LYS A 261 -8.71 -22.09 12.98
CA LYS A 261 -7.61 -22.48 12.08
C LYS A 261 -6.74 -21.28 11.68
N LEU A 262 -7.37 -20.14 11.39
CA LEU A 262 -6.68 -18.89 11.03
C LEU A 262 -5.81 -18.37 12.17
N TYR A 263 -6.33 -18.28 13.39
CA TYR A 263 -5.58 -17.80 14.56
C TYR A 263 -4.53 -18.81 15.06
N ASN A 264 -4.77 -20.12 14.92
CA ASN A 264 -3.72 -21.12 15.14
C ASN A 264 -2.59 -20.97 14.12
N LYS A 265 -2.92 -20.68 12.85
CA LYS A 265 -1.90 -20.39 11.84
C LYS A 265 -1.16 -19.09 12.17
N LEU A 266 -1.87 -18.06 12.62
CA LEU A 266 -1.28 -16.79 13.09
C LEU A 266 -0.27 -17.02 14.21
N LYS A 267 -0.61 -17.85 15.21
CA LYS A 267 0.29 -18.27 16.29
C LYS A 267 1.56 -18.94 15.73
N SER A 268 1.42 -19.83 14.74
CA SER A 268 2.55 -20.52 14.12
C SER A 268 3.51 -19.62 13.33
N LEU A 269 3.09 -18.40 12.96
CA LEU A 269 3.98 -17.44 12.29
C LEU A 269 4.99 -16.79 13.25
N ASN A 270 4.82 -16.96 14.56
CA ASN A 270 5.65 -16.33 15.59
C ASN A 270 5.71 -14.79 15.50
N LEU A 271 4.71 -14.17 14.85
CA LEU A 271 4.50 -12.72 14.83
C LEU A 271 3.64 -12.25 16.01
N PHE A 272 2.82 -13.15 16.57
CA PHE A 272 1.93 -12.88 17.69
C PHE A 272 2.00 -14.01 18.71
N ASN A 273 2.03 -13.64 19.99
CA ASN A 273 1.62 -14.54 21.07
C ASN A 273 0.10 -14.56 21.08
N VAL A 274 -0.50 -15.74 20.93
CA VAL A 274 -1.96 -15.92 20.84
C VAL A 274 -2.39 -16.99 21.83
N ASP A 275 -3.32 -16.60 22.70
CA ASP A 275 -3.91 -17.47 23.72
C ASP A 275 -5.44 -17.49 23.57
N PHE A 276 -6.01 -18.66 23.86
CA PHE A 276 -7.44 -18.89 23.79
C PHE A 276 -7.97 -19.10 25.21
N VAL A 277 -8.69 -18.10 25.72
CA VAL A 277 -9.31 -18.14 27.04
C VAL A 277 -10.82 -18.14 26.84
N ASP A 278 -11.46 -19.27 27.11
CA ASP A 278 -12.89 -19.51 26.84
C ASP A 278 -13.33 -19.22 25.39
N ARG A 279 -13.97 -18.06 25.18
CA ARG A 279 -14.47 -17.57 23.88
C ARG A 279 -13.76 -16.28 23.43
N ILE A 280 -12.67 -15.94 24.09
CA ILE A 280 -11.87 -14.75 23.88
C ILE A 280 -10.51 -15.18 23.35
N ILE A 281 -10.06 -14.51 22.29
CA ILE A 281 -8.69 -14.61 21.79
C ILE A 281 -7.93 -13.43 22.38
N VAL A 282 -6.90 -13.74 23.16
CA VAL A 282 -5.97 -12.76 23.73
C VAL A 282 -4.70 -12.81 22.89
N MET A 283 -4.20 -11.64 22.46
CA MET A 283 -3.00 -11.60 21.63
C MET A 283 -2.12 -10.38 21.87
N LYS A 284 -0.82 -10.57 21.65
CA LYS A 284 0.19 -9.50 21.67
C LYS A 284 1.20 -9.73 20.54
N PRO A 285 1.58 -8.70 19.76
CA PRO A 285 2.68 -8.83 18.82
C PRO A 285 3.97 -9.22 19.54
N THR A 286 4.79 -10.05 18.90
CA THR A 286 6.12 -10.39 19.41
C THR A 286 7.12 -9.26 19.11
N ASN A 287 8.32 -9.37 19.68
CA ASN A 287 9.47 -8.50 19.36
C ASN A 287 9.98 -8.62 17.91
N ARG A 288 9.28 -9.39 17.05
CA ARG A 288 9.52 -9.46 15.60
C ARG A 288 8.53 -8.62 14.81
N ALA A 289 7.39 -8.29 15.39
CA ALA A 289 6.26 -7.66 14.69
C ALA A 289 5.87 -6.29 15.26
N ASP A 290 6.19 -6.01 16.54
CA ASP A 290 5.95 -4.69 17.14
C ASP A 290 6.96 -3.64 16.65
N GLY A 291 6.73 -3.14 15.44
CA GLY A 291 7.66 -2.20 14.78
C GLY A 291 8.00 -0.98 15.62
N TYR A 292 7.03 -0.44 16.36
CA TYR A 292 7.25 0.74 17.19
C TYR A 292 8.17 0.48 18.38
N THR A 293 7.93 -0.60 19.13
CA THR A 293 8.74 -0.92 20.32
C THR A 293 10.18 -1.21 19.90
N ILE A 294 10.35 -1.99 18.83
CA ILE A 294 11.68 -2.29 18.27
C ILE A 294 12.37 -1.02 17.76
N ALA A 295 11.65 -0.13 17.06
CA ALA A 295 12.21 1.14 16.61
C ALA A 295 12.57 2.07 17.79
N LYS A 296 11.72 2.16 18.83
CA LYS A 296 11.97 2.94 20.06
C LYS A 296 13.26 2.45 20.75
N GLU A 297 13.42 1.14 20.91
CA GLU A 297 14.62 0.52 21.48
C GLU A 297 15.85 0.75 20.60
N SER A 298 15.70 0.59 19.28
CA SER A 298 16.78 0.81 18.31
C SER A 298 17.27 2.25 18.33
N LYS A 299 16.37 3.23 18.37
CA LYS A 299 16.72 4.66 18.47
C LYS A 299 17.51 4.95 19.74
N LYS A 300 17.10 4.40 20.90
CA LYS A 300 17.86 4.54 22.15
C LYS A 300 19.29 4.01 22.02
N ARG A 301 19.46 2.83 21.41
CA ARG A 301 20.78 2.22 21.18
C ARG A 301 21.63 3.04 20.22
N PHE A 302 21.05 3.52 19.12
CA PHE A 302 21.77 4.27 18.09
C PHE A 302 22.12 5.69 18.51
N PHE A 303 21.36 6.29 19.43
CA PHE A 303 21.59 7.67 19.87
C PHE A 303 23.02 7.91 20.35
N ASN A 304 23.53 7.04 21.24
CA ASN A 304 24.89 7.20 21.77
C ASN A 304 25.97 7.01 20.69
N ILE A 305 25.75 6.07 19.76
CA ILE A 305 26.68 5.80 18.64
C ILE A 305 26.75 7.00 17.70
N VAL A 306 25.58 7.54 17.31
CA VAL A 306 25.50 8.68 16.39
C VAL A 306 26.01 9.95 17.07
N LYS A 307 25.66 10.19 18.33
CA LYS A 307 26.10 11.36 19.10
C LYS A 307 27.63 11.44 19.17
N SER A 308 28.30 10.34 19.52
CA SER A 308 29.77 10.31 19.58
C SER A 308 30.44 10.62 18.23
N LYS A 309 29.90 10.11 17.11
CA LYS A 309 30.43 10.43 15.76
C LYS A 309 30.19 11.89 15.38
N ILE A 310 29.04 12.46 15.74
CA ILE A 310 28.71 13.87 15.48
C ILE A 310 29.57 14.82 16.33
N GLU A 311 29.87 14.47 17.58
CA GLU A 311 30.79 15.25 18.42
C GLU A 311 32.19 15.35 17.80
N VAL A 312 32.69 14.28 17.17
CA VAL A 312 33.95 14.30 16.42
C VAL A 312 33.85 15.22 15.20
N LEU A 313 32.72 15.19 14.47
CA LEU A 313 32.45 16.09 13.34
C LEU A 313 32.42 17.56 13.79
N ASN A 314 31.68 17.89 14.85
CA ASN A 314 31.60 19.25 15.40
C ASN A 314 32.97 19.78 15.82
N LYS A 315 33.81 18.95 16.47
CA LYS A 315 35.19 19.34 16.83
C LYS A 315 36.05 19.66 15.61
N LYS A 316 35.88 18.95 14.49
CA LYS A 316 36.60 19.28 13.23
C LYS A 316 36.10 20.58 12.62
N LEU A 317 34.77 20.75 12.52
CA LEU A 317 34.12 21.96 12.02
C LEU A 317 34.57 23.21 12.81
N GLN A 318 34.61 23.13 14.13
CA GLN A 318 35.09 24.23 15.01
C GLN A 318 36.56 24.59 14.76
N LYS A 319 37.46 23.61 14.59
CA LYS A 319 38.88 23.86 14.27
C LYS A 319 39.07 24.61 12.96
N GLU A 320 38.16 24.42 12.01
CA GLU A 320 38.21 25.04 10.69
C GLU A 320 37.40 26.35 10.59
N LYS A 321 37.07 26.96 11.73
CA LYS A 321 36.33 28.24 11.87
C LYS A 321 34.93 28.27 11.22
N SER A 322 34.29 27.12 10.98
CA SER A 322 32.88 27.13 10.54
C SER A 322 31.97 27.47 11.72
N VAL A 323 30.97 28.33 11.50
CA VAL A 323 30.03 28.82 12.53
C VAL A 323 28.90 27.81 12.84
N VAL A 324 28.77 26.74 12.04
CA VAL A 324 27.62 25.83 12.12
C VAL A 324 27.89 24.66 13.08
N GLU A 325 27.14 24.61 14.17
CA GLU A 325 27.09 23.47 15.09
C GLU A 325 25.92 22.53 14.74
N ILE A 326 26.20 21.23 14.66
CA ILE A 326 25.15 20.22 14.47
C ILE A 326 24.38 20.07 15.79
N THR A 327 23.07 20.35 15.76
CA THR A 327 22.20 20.36 16.95
C THR A 327 21.71 18.97 17.35
N ASP A 328 21.26 18.81 18.60
CA ASP A 328 20.60 17.59 19.09
C ASP A 328 19.36 17.19 18.26
N SER A 329 18.67 18.16 17.68
CA SER A 329 17.56 17.90 16.75
C SER A 329 18.03 17.19 15.49
N GLN A 330 19.17 17.63 14.93
CA GLN A 330 19.79 16.95 13.78
C GLN A 330 20.32 15.57 14.17
N VAL A 331 20.90 15.40 15.37
CA VAL A 331 21.30 14.08 15.89
C VAL A 331 20.12 13.12 15.90
N LYS A 332 18.96 13.54 16.44
CA LYS A 332 17.72 12.75 16.41
C LYS A 332 17.29 12.38 14.99
N GLY A 333 17.36 13.33 14.06
CA GLY A 333 17.07 13.07 12.64
C GLY A 333 18.01 12.04 12.00
N VAL A 334 19.30 12.03 12.37
CA VAL A 334 20.26 11.01 11.91
C VAL A 334 19.97 9.65 12.55
N VAL A 335 19.60 9.62 13.84
CA VAL A 335 19.18 8.39 14.53
C VAL A 335 17.95 7.77 13.88
N ASP A 336 16.98 8.58 13.45
CA ASP A 336 15.84 8.09 12.67
C ASP A 336 16.30 7.44 11.36
N LEU A 337 17.28 8.01 10.65
CA LEU A 337 17.84 7.35 9.46
C LEU A 337 18.50 6.01 9.79
N CYS A 338 19.17 5.87 10.94
CA CYS A 338 19.75 4.60 11.36
C CYS A 338 18.68 3.50 11.50
N THR A 339 17.47 3.84 11.96
CA THR A 339 16.38 2.85 12.02
C THR A 339 15.92 2.40 10.64
N TYR A 340 15.89 3.27 9.64
CA TYR A 340 15.40 2.92 8.31
C TYR A 340 16.45 2.26 7.41
N TYR A 341 17.70 2.69 7.51
CA TYR A 341 18.77 2.30 6.59
C TYR A 341 19.85 1.43 7.22
N GLY A 342 19.75 1.15 8.51
CA GLY A 342 20.77 0.45 9.28
C GLY A 342 21.87 1.40 9.77
N VAL A 343 22.25 1.24 11.04
CA VAL A 343 23.25 2.09 11.72
C VAL A 343 24.60 2.11 11.01
N ASN A 344 25.04 0.97 10.46
CA ASN A 344 26.33 0.86 9.78
C ASN A 344 26.37 1.70 8.50
N ASN A 345 25.31 1.67 7.69
CA ASN A 345 25.25 2.44 6.44
C ASN A 345 25.28 3.95 6.72
N VAL A 346 24.54 4.39 7.75
CA VAL A 346 24.54 5.80 8.16
C VAL A 346 25.90 6.21 8.75
N CYS A 347 26.49 5.38 9.60
CA CYS A 347 27.82 5.64 10.17
C CYS A 347 28.91 5.74 9.11
N ASN A 348 28.88 4.86 8.09
CA ASN A 348 29.84 4.91 6.99
C ASN A 348 29.75 6.25 6.22
N ILE A 349 28.55 6.79 6.03
CA ILE A 349 28.37 8.11 5.40
C ILE A 349 28.87 9.23 6.30
N LEU A 350 28.63 9.15 7.61
CA LEU A 350 29.19 10.11 8.57
C LEU A 350 30.72 10.10 8.52
N ASP A 351 31.34 8.93 8.40
CA ASP A 351 32.80 8.79 8.29
C ASP A 351 33.33 9.35 6.96
N LEU A 352 32.57 9.21 5.87
CA LEU A 352 32.89 9.88 4.60
C LEU A 352 32.83 11.41 4.73
N PHE A 353 31.83 11.94 5.45
CA PHE A 353 31.72 13.38 5.70
C PHE A 353 32.85 13.92 6.57
N GLN A 354 33.35 13.13 7.53
CA GLN A 354 34.52 13.49 8.33
C GLN A 354 35.79 13.71 7.51
N ASN A 355 35.85 13.18 6.28
CA ASN A 355 37.02 13.21 5.41
C ASN A 355 36.80 14.04 4.12
N SER A 356 35.66 14.75 4.00
CA SER A 356 35.26 15.43 2.76
C SER A 356 35.17 16.95 2.92
N LEU A 357 36.04 17.70 2.23
CA LEU A 357 35.97 19.17 2.14
C LEU A 357 34.62 19.68 1.60
N LYS A 358 34.04 19.00 0.59
CA LYS A 358 32.73 19.35 -0.02
C LYS A 358 31.52 19.23 0.92
N PHE A 359 31.68 18.62 2.10
CA PHE A 359 30.61 18.52 3.08
C PHE A 359 30.44 19.84 3.84
N LYS A 360 31.55 20.55 4.08
CA LYS A 360 31.59 21.83 4.78
C LYS A 360 30.73 22.88 4.08
N ASP A 361 30.98 23.11 2.79
CA ASP A 361 30.26 24.08 1.97
C ASP A 361 28.73 23.88 2.04
N ARG A 362 28.30 22.61 2.07
CA ARG A 362 26.87 22.27 2.09
C ARG A 362 26.19 22.47 3.45
N VAL A 363 26.93 22.33 4.54
CA VAL A 363 26.44 22.61 5.89
C VAL A 363 26.39 24.12 6.12
N GLU A 364 27.37 24.86 5.58
CA GLU A 364 27.39 26.34 5.57
C GLU A 364 26.25 26.93 4.72
N ASP A 365 25.83 26.25 3.64
CA ASP A 365 24.62 26.57 2.87
C ASP A 365 23.29 26.35 3.65
N GLY A 366 23.35 25.97 4.93
CA GLY A 366 22.18 25.77 5.80
C GLY A 366 21.45 24.44 5.61
N LYS A 367 22.03 23.47 4.88
CA LYS A 367 21.39 22.15 4.70
C LYS A 367 21.51 21.31 5.97
N LEU A 368 20.39 20.69 6.35
CA LEU A 368 20.35 19.85 7.54
C LEU A 368 21.14 18.54 7.30
N LEU A 369 21.93 18.14 8.29
CA LEU A 369 22.74 16.91 8.22
C LEU A 369 21.93 15.66 7.82
N PRO A 370 20.73 15.39 8.38
CA PRO A 370 19.92 14.25 7.96
C PRO A 370 19.60 14.25 6.45
N ASP A 371 19.36 15.41 5.85
CA ASP A 371 19.05 15.51 4.42
C ASP A 371 20.28 15.23 3.55
N LEU A 372 21.46 15.69 3.99
CA LEU A 372 22.73 15.38 3.34
C LEU A 372 23.02 13.87 3.36
N ILE A 373 22.81 13.21 4.50
CA ILE A 373 22.97 11.76 4.62
C ILE A 373 21.95 11.04 3.72
N ARG A 374 20.67 11.44 3.76
CA ARG A 374 19.61 10.83 2.93
C ARG A 374 19.92 10.94 1.43
N ASN A 375 20.48 12.07 1.00
CA ASN A 375 20.91 12.27 -0.39
C ASN A 375 22.08 11.40 -0.81
N GLN A 376 22.94 10.97 0.12
CA GLN A 376 23.99 9.98 -0.17
C GLN A 376 23.43 8.56 -0.15
N LEU A 377 22.60 8.21 0.83
CA LEU A 377 21.91 6.92 0.91
C LEU A 377 21.06 6.62 -0.33
N SER A 378 20.46 7.65 -0.93
CA SER A 378 19.66 7.47 -2.17
C SER A 378 20.51 7.08 -3.37
N LYS A 379 21.79 7.51 -3.42
CA LYS A 379 22.76 7.21 -4.48
C LYS A 379 23.44 5.86 -4.30
N ILE A 380 23.45 5.32 -3.09
CA ILE A 380 23.95 3.98 -2.84
C ILE A 380 22.95 3.00 -3.46
N ASN A 381 23.37 2.37 -4.56
CA ASN A 381 22.80 1.11 -4.98
C ASN A 381 23.21 0.09 -3.92
N PHE A 382 22.30 -0.23 -3.00
CA PHE A 382 22.48 -1.40 -2.14
C PHE A 382 22.31 -2.63 -3.03
N ASN A 383 23.37 -2.95 -3.77
CA ASN A 383 23.60 -4.26 -4.32
C ASN A 383 23.95 -5.14 -3.13
N ALA A 384 22.91 -5.74 -2.54
CA ALA A 384 23.04 -7.03 -1.89
C ALA A 384 22.78 -8.09 -2.95
#